data_AF-Q8I7U2-F1
#
_entry.id   AF-Q8I7U2-F1
#
_cell.length_a   1.000
_cell.length_b   1.000
_cell.length_c   1.000
_cell.angle_alpha   90.00
_cell.angle_beta   90.00
_cell.angle_gamma   90.00
#
_symmetry.space_group_name_H-M   'P 1'
#
loop_
_entity.id
_entity.type
_entity.pdbx_description
1 polymer ?
#
loop_
_entity_poly.entity_id
_entity_poly.type
_entity_poly.pdbx_seq_one_letter_code
_entity_poly.pdbx_strand_id
1 'polypeptide(L)'
;MPKDKNKPKGKMSAYACFVQECRREHEKKYPNKQVVFTEFSQKCASRWKTMNDDEKKRFQVLAEADKRRYEQNMAKYVPPKGAEGGRRKRKKKDPNAPKRAMSAFFMYCADARPKVRAAHPDFQVGDIAKILGKQWKEISDSDKAKYEKKAQTERARYQKELAE
;
A
#
# COMPACT_ATOMS: atom_id res chain seq x y z
N MET A 1 -15.09 9.98 -8.85
CA MET A 1 -15.94 8.84 -9.24
C MET A 1 -16.76 8.43 -8.03
N PRO A 2 -18.09 8.40 -8.15
CA PRO A 2 -18.96 7.83 -7.11
C PRO A 2 -18.49 6.41 -6.78
N LYS A 3 -18.44 6.04 -5.50
CA LYS A 3 -18.20 4.65 -5.12
C LYS A 3 -19.40 3.84 -5.62
N ASP A 4 -19.12 2.76 -6.35
CA ASP A 4 -20.15 1.82 -6.74
C ASP A 4 -20.83 1.26 -5.48
N LYS A 5 -22.14 1.51 -5.35
CA LYS A 5 -22.96 1.09 -4.21
C LYS A 5 -23.17 -0.42 -4.19
N ASN A 6 -23.09 -1.08 -5.35
CA ASN A 6 -23.28 -2.51 -5.52
C ASN A 6 -21.99 -3.29 -5.31
N LYS A 7 -20.84 -2.60 -5.25
CA LYS A 7 -19.55 -3.24 -4.94
C LYS A 7 -19.59 -3.86 -3.55
N PRO A 8 -19.35 -5.18 -3.40
CA PRO A 8 -19.30 -5.81 -2.10
C PRO A 8 -18.32 -5.11 -1.16
N LYS A 9 -18.76 -4.91 0.09
CA LYS A 9 -17.93 -4.36 1.17
C LYS A 9 -16.68 -5.22 1.34
N GLY A 10 -15.53 -4.56 1.49
CA GLY A 10 -14.24 -5.25 1.62
C GLY A 10 -14.19 -6.21 2.81
N LYS A 11 -13.31 -7.20 2.73
CA LYS A 11 -13.03 -8.13 3.83
C LYS A 11 -12.49 -7.41 5.07
N MET A 12 -13.01 -7.80 6.23
CA MET A 12 -12.60 -7.32 7.54
C MET A 12 -11.41 -8.11 8.06
N SER A 13 -10.47 -7.42 8.72
CA SER A 13 -9.39 -8.06 9.46
C SER A 13 -9.86 -8.52 10.84
N ALA A 14 -9.07 -9.37 11.52
CA ALA A 14 -9.37 -9.81 12.88
C ALA A 14 -9.58 -8.61 13.83
N TYR A 15 -8.72 -7.60 13.72
CA TYR A 15 -8.89 -6.36 14.48
C TYR A 15 -10.18 -5.61 14.13
N ALA A 16 -10.56 -5.55 12.85
CA ALA A 16 -11.81 -4.89 12.45
C ALA A 16 -13.04 -5.63 12.99
N CYS A 17 -13.04 -6.96 12.99
CA CYS A 17 -14.08 -7.78 13.62
C CYS A 17 -14.15 -7.51 15.13
N PHE A 18 -13.01 -7.40 15.80
CA PHE A 18 -12.92 -7.05 17.22
C PHE A 18 -13.48 -5.65 17.53
N VAL A 19 -13.13 -4.65 16.72
CA VAL A 19 -13.65 -3.27 16.90
C VAL A 19 -15.17 -3.22 16.70
N GLN A 20 -15.71 -4.00 15.76
CA GLN A 20 -17.16 -4.10 15.57
C GLN A 20 -17.86 -4.77 16.77
N GLU A 21 -17.26 -5.82 17.33
CA GLU A 21 -17.75 -6.46 18.56
C GLU A 21 -17.75 -5.47 19.73
N CYS A 22 -16.63 -4.75 19.95
CA CYS A 22 -16.54 -3.73 20.99
C CYS A 22 -17.58 -2.62 20.82
N ARG A 23 -17.90 -2.25 19.58
CA ARG A 23 -18.91 -1.23 19.29
C ARG A 23 -20.31 -1.74 19.66
N ARG A 24 -20.62 -2.98 19.29
CA ARG A 24 -21.90 -3.64 19.63
C ARG A 24 -22.05 -3.80 21.15
N GLU A 25 -20.98 -4.19 21.85
CA GLU A 25 -20.97 -4.27 23.31
C GLU A 25 -21.23 -2.91 23.96
N HIS A 26 -20.61 -1.85 23.43
CA HIS A 26 -20.79 -0.49 23.92
C HIS A 26 -22.20 0.03 23.67
N GLU A 27 -22.76 -0.17 22.47
CA GLU A 27 -24.15 0.19 22.13
C GLU A 27 -25.15 -0.53 23.04
N LYS A 28 -24.92 -1.82 23.36
CA LYS A 28 -25.77 -2.57 24.28
C LYS A 28 -25.68 -2.05 25.73
N LYS A 29 -24.48 -1.71 26.19
CA LYS A 29 -24.24 -1.23 27.56
C LYS A 29 -24.65 0.23 27.76
N TYR A 30 -24.56 1.04 26.71
CA TYR A 30 -24.84 2.48 26.76
C TYR A 30 -25.70 2.90 25.57
N PRO A 31 -26.97 2.45 25.51
CA PRO A 31 -27.85 2.65 24.35
C PRO A 31 -28.09 4.13 24.00
N ASN A 32 -27.95 5.04 24.97
CA ASN A 32 -28.15 6.48 24.78
C ASN A 32 -26.86 7.31 24.82
N LYS A 33 -25.67 6.70 24.95
CA LYS A 33 -24.40 7.44 24.92
C LYS A 33 -23.74 7.33 23.56
N GLN A 34 -23.57 8.48 22.92
CA GLN A 34 -22.84 8.55 21.66
C GLN A 34 -21.38 8.14 21.85
N VAL A 35 -20.91 7.22 21.01
CA VAL A 35 -19.52 6.75 21.05
C VAL A 35 -18.61 7.84 20.51
N VAL A 36 -17.78 8.44 21.37
CA VAL A 36 -16.71 9.35 20.94
C VAL A 36 -15.64 8.54 20.22
N PHE A 37 -15.52 8.74 18.91
CA PHE A 37 -14.71 7.88 18.04
C PHE A 37 -13.23 7.83 18.45
N THR A 38 -12.65 8.95 18.85
CA THR A 38 -11.24 9.05 19.26
C THR A 38 -10.95 8.20 20.50
N GLU A 39 -11.75 8.36 21.55
CA GLU A 39 -11.62 7.60 22.79
C GLU A 39 -11.88 6.10 22.57
N PHE A 40 -12.91 5.78 21.79
CA PHE A 40 -13.26 4.40 21.51
C PHE A 40 -12.17 3.69 20.70
N SER A 41 -11.60 4.38 19.70
CA SER A 41 -10.50 3.86 18.89
C SER A 41 -9.26 3.59 19.76
N GLN A 42 -8.93 4.50 20.69
CA GLN A 42 -7.83 4.30 21.63
C GLN A 42 -8.08 3.11 22.57
N LYS A 43 -9.28 3.00 23.14
CA LYS A 43 -9.67 1.86 24.01
C LYS A 43 -9.57 0.53 23.26
N CYS A 44 -10.05 0.46 22.02
CA CYS A 44 -9.94 -0.75 21.20
C CYS A 44 -8.48 -1.11 20.90
N ALA A 45 -7.65 -0.12 20.54
CA ALA A 45 -6.24 -0.36 20.24
C ALA A 45 -5.48 -0.90 21.45
N SER A 46 -5.68 -0.29 22.64
CA SER A 46 -5.08 -0.76 23.88
C SER A 46 -5.54 -2.17 24.25
N ARG A 47 -6.86 -2.44 24.20
CA ARG A 47 -7.41 -3.78 24.49
C ARG A 47 -6.86 -4.84 23.54
N TRP A 48 -6.80 -4.56 22.24
CA TRP A 48 -6.25 -5.49 21.27
C TRP A 48 -4.77 -5.81 21.51
N LYS A 49 -3.98 -4.83 21.97
CA LYS A 49 -2.57 -5.03 22.30
C LYS A 49 -2.40 -5.94 23.52
N THR A 50 -3.26 -5.81 24.52
CA THR A 50 -3.20 -6.60 25.77
C THR A 50 -3.89 -7.97 25.67
N MET A 51 -4.71 -8.20 24.62
CA MET A 51 -5.37 -9.50 24.42
C MET A 51 -4.38 -10.62 24.13
N ASN A 52 -4.64 -11.78 24.71
CA ASN A 52 -3.85 -12.99 24.50
C ASN A 52 -4.14 -13.60 23.11
N ASP A 53 -3.29 -14.54 22.69
CA ASP A 53 -3.40 -15.13 21.35
C ASP A 53 -4.67 -15.97 21.18
N ASP A 54 -5.18 -16.58 22.26
CA ASP A 54 -6.43 -17.35 22.24
C ASP A 54 -7.66 -16.45 22.00
N GLU A 55 -7.73 -15.30 22.64
CA GLU A 55 -8.78 -14.31 22.40
C GLU A 55 -8.68 -13.76 20.97
N LYS A 56 -7.46 -13.50 20.48
CA LYS A 56 -7.23 -13.06 19.10
C LYS A 56 -7.60 -14.14 18.09
N LYS A 57 -7.41 -15.42 18.41
CA LYS A 57 -7.76 -16.57 17.55
C LYS A 57 -9.24 -16.59 17.21
N ARG A 58 -10.12 -16.26 18.18
CA ARG A 58 -11.56 -16.08 17.90
C ARG A 58 -11.81 -15.04 16.81
N PHE A 59 -11.10 -13.91 16.85
CA PHE A 59 -11.25 -12.86 15.84
C PHE A 59 -10.59 -13.20 14.50
N GLN A 60 -9.55 -14.04 14.49
CA GLN A 60 -8.98 -14.60 13.26
C GLN A 60 -10.01 -15.47 12.53
N VAL A 61 -10.71 -16.35 13.25
CA VAL A 61 -11.79 -17.19 12.68
C VAL A 61 -12.92 -16.31 12.12
N LEU A 62 -13.31 -15.26 12.84
CA LEU A 62 -14.32 -14.30 12.34
C LEU A 62 -13.85 -13.57 11.08
N ALA A 63 -12.59 -13.17 11.01
CA ALA A 63 -12.03 -12.52 9.83
C ALA A 63 -11.94 -13.48 8.63
N GLU A 64 -11.67 -14.76 8.87
CA GLU A 64 -11.69 -15.78 7.83
C GLU A 64 -13.11 -16.04 7.30
N ALA A 65 -14.11 -16.08 8.17
CA ALA A 65 -15.51 -16.14 7.75
C ALA A 65 -15.92 -14.89 6.94
N ASP A 66 -15.49 -13.70 7.34
CA ASP A 66 -15.73 -12.45 6.60
C ASP A 66 -15.01 -12.42 5.24
N LYS A 67 -13.79 -12.97 5.18
CA LYS A 67 -13.05 -13.20 3.93
C LYS A 67 -13.85 -14.09 2.98
N ARG A 68 -14.41 -15.20 3.47
CA ARG A 68 -15.25 -16.10 2.66
C ARG A 68 -16.52 -15.40 2.15
N ARG A 69 -17.20 -14.62 3.01
CA ARG A 69 -18.35 -13.78 2.60
C ARG A 69 -17.94 -12.81 1.48
N TYR A 70 -16.80 -12.14 1.63
CA TYR A 70 -16.30 -11.20 0.63
C TYR A 70 -16.01 -11.89 -0.70
N GLU A 71 -15.35 -13.05 -0.68
CA GLU A 71 -15.02 -13.84 -1.87
C GLU A 71 -16.28 -14.32 -2.60
N GLN A 72 -17.27 -14.84 -1.86
CA GLN A 72 -18.57 -15.24 -2.43
C GLN A 72 -19.33 -14.06 -3.05
N ASN A 73 -19.36 -12.91 -2.37
CA ASN A 73 -20.03 -11.73 -2.90
C ASN A 73 -19.28 -11.14 -4.10
N MET A 74 -17.94 -11.16 -4.09
CA MET A 74 -17.12 -10.74 -5.22
C MET A 74 -17.29 -11.66 -6.42
N ALA A 75 -17.40 -12.98 -6.23
CA ALA A 75 -17.64 -13.93 -7.31
C ALA A 75 -18.98 -13.68 -8.03
N LYS A 76 -20.00 -13.19 -7.30
CA LYS A 76 -21.31 -12.81 -7.86
C LYS A 76 -21.35 -11.38 -8.41
N TYR A 77 -20.33 -10.58 -8.12
CA TYR A 77 -20.32 -9.16 -8.47
C TYR A 77 -19.74 -8.96 -9.88
N VAL A 78 -20.57 -8.42 -10.76
CA VAL A 78 -20.16 -7.98 -12.09
C VAL A 78 -19.81 -6.49 -12.00
N PRO A 79 -18.52 -6.11 -12.08
CA PRO A 79 -18.15 -4.70 -12.07
C PRO A 79 -18.70 -3.98 -13.31
N PRO A 80 -19.24 -2.75 -13.16
CA PRO A 80 -19.62 -1.96 -14.32
C PRO A 80 -18.40 -1.66 -15.18
N LYS A 81 -18.61 -1.57 -16.50
CA LYS A 81 -17.56 -1.36 -17.50
C LYS A 81 -16.72 -0.12 -17.13
N GLY A 82 -15.44 -0.32 -16.82
CA GLY A 82 -14.50 0.73 -16.40
C GLY A 82 -14.27 0.88 -14.89
N ALA A 83 -14.87 0.04 -14.03
CA ALA A 83 -14.69 0.08 -12.57
C ALA A 83 -13.60 -0.86 -12.02
N GLU A 84 -12.99 -1.71 -12.86
CA GLU A 84 -11.85 -2.52 -12.47
C GLU A 84 -10.60 -1.64 -12.26
N GLY A 85 -9.99 -1.75 -11.08
CA GLY A 85 -8.67 -1.14 -10.85
C GLY A 85 -8.66 0.34 -10.50
N GLY A 86 -9.69 0.84 -9.81
CA GLY A 86 -9.72 2.19 -9.22
C GLY A 86 -8.63 2.45 -8.17
N ARG A 87 -7.35 2.45 -8.56
CA ARG A 87 -6.27 3.09 -7.79
C ARG A 87 -6.69 4.54 -7.65
N ARG A 88 -6.83 5.01 -6.39
CA ARG A 88 -7.08 6.42 -6.09
C ARG A 88 -6.12 7.25 -6.96
N LYS A 89 -6.69 8.10 -7.81
CA LYS A 89 -5.93 9.03 -8.67
C LYS A 89 -4.99 9.79 -7.73
N ARG A 90 -3.68 9.61 -7.90
CA ARG A 90 -2.68 10.29 -7.06
C ARG A 90 -2.95 11.80 -7.20
N LYS A 91 -2.97 12.53 -6.10
CA LYS A 91 -3.08 14.00 -6.12
C LYS A 91 -2.02 14.55 -7.09
N LYS A 92 -2.38 15.53 -7.93
CA LYS A 92 -1.41 16.21 -8.79
C LYS A 92 -0.29 16.76 -7.88
N LYS A 93 0.96 16.53 -8.27
CA LYS A 93 2.09 17.04 -7.51
C LYS A 93 2.15 18.56 -7.73
N ASP A 94 2.47 19.30 -6.67
CA ASP A 94 2.67 20.75 -6.72
C ASP A 94 3.75 21.09 -7.76
N PRO A 95 3.51 22.03 -8.69
CA PRO A 95 4.52 22.48 -9.66
C PRO A 95 5.80 23.02 -9.03
N ASN A 96 5.73 23.58 -7.82
CA ASN A 96 6.86 24.16 -7.10
C ASN A 96 7.56 23.16 -6.17
N ALA A 97 7.00 21.96 -5.96
CA ALA A 97 7.64 20.97 -5.10
C ALA A 97 8.91 20.42 -5.77
N PRO A 98 10.00 20.24 -5.01
CA PRO A 98 11.25 19.72 -5.55
C PRO A 98 11.04 18.36 -6.24
N LYS A 99 11.85 18.10 -7.26
CA LYS A 99 11.81 16.83 -7.99
C LYS A 99 12.28 15.72 -7.06
N ARG A 100 11.55 14.60 -7.04
CA ARG A 100 11.89 13.49 -6.12
C ARG A 100 13.30 13.00 -6.38
N ALA A 101 14.04 12.73 -5.30
CA ALA A 101 15.34 12.07 -5.38
C ALA A 101 15.26 10.77 -6.19
N MET A 102 16.21 10.61 -7.10
CA MET A 102 16.33 9.40 -7.90
C MET A 102 16.88 8.25 -7.03
N SER A 103 16.28 7.05 -7.15
CA SER A 103 16.80 5.88 -6.44
C SER A 103 18.04 5.31 -7.11
N ALA A 104 18.82 4.50 -6.38
CA ALA A 104 20.02 3.83 -6.89
C ALA A 104 19.74 3.05 -8.18
N PHE A 105 18.63 2.32 -8.22
CA PHE A 105 18.18 1.58 -9.40
C PHE A 105 17.89 2.50 -10.59
N PHE A 106 17.25 3.65 -10.38
CA PHE A 106 16.94 4.57 -11.47
C PHE A 106 18.20 5.28 -12.00
N MET A 107 19.18 5.56 -11.14
CA MET A 107 20.49 6.05 -11.58
C MET A 107 21.21 5.01 -12.44
N TYR A 108 21.23 3.75 -12.00
CA TYR A 108 21.76 2.65 -12.81
C TYR A 108 21.02 2.49 -14.14
N CYS A 109 19.68 2.52 -14.12
CA CYS A 109 18.88 2.47 -15.34
C CYS A 109 19.22 3.60 -16.30
N ALA A 110 19.51 4.81 -15.81
CA ALA A 110 19.89 5.93 -16.67
C ALA A 110 21.18 5.65 -17.44
N ASP A 111 22.17 5.06 -16.77
CA ASP A 111 23.49 4.74 -17.34
C ASP A 111 23.47 3.48 -18.23
N ALA A 112 22.68 2.47 -17.86
CA ALA A 112 22.63 1.18 -18.56
C ALA A 112 21.60 1.12 -19.70
N ARG A 113 20.53 1.93 -19.65
CA ARG A 113 19.50 1.99 -20.71
C ARG A 113 20.06 2.28 -22.11
N PRO A 114 20.99 3.24 -22.35
CA PRO A 114 21.53 3.44 -23.69
C PRO A 114 22.31 2.22 -24.19
N LYS A 115 23.01 1.51 -23.31
CA LYS A 115 23.76 0.29 -23.66
C LYS A 115 22.83 -0.85 -24.08
N VAL A 116 21.76 -1.08 -23.32
CA VAL A 116 20.75 -2.10 -23.64
C VAL A 116 19.97 -1.73 -24.91
N ARG A 117 19.69 -0.44 -25.13
CA ARG A 117 19.04 0.04 -26.36
C ARG A 117 19.94 -0.11 -27.59
N ALA A 118 21.25 0.08 -27.45
CA ALA A 118 22.20 -0.15 -28.54
C ALA A 118 22.33 -1.64 -28.88
N ALA A 119 22.31 -2.52 -27.87
CA ALA A 119 22.33 -3.97 -28.07
C ALA A 119 21.00 -4.53 -28.61
N HIS A 120 19.88 -3.88 -28.29
CA HIS A 120 18.53 -4.28 -28.70
C HIS A 120 17.74 -3.08 -29.23
N PRO A 121 18.05 -2.58 -30.44
CA PRO A 121 17.40 -1.40 -31.01
C PRO A 121 15.90 -1.59 -31.26
N ASP A 122 15.46 -2.83 -31.47
CA ASP A 122 14.06 -3.19 -31.73
C ASP A 122 13.20 -3.31 -30.47
N PHE A 123 13.82 -3.31 -29.28
CA PHE A 123 13.09 -3.52 -28.03
C PHE A 123 12.37 -2.25 -27.58
N GLN A 124 11.11 -2.42 -27.21
CA GLN A 124 10.35 -1.33 -26.61
C GLN A 124 10.91 -0.96 -25.24
N VAL A 125 10.65 0.28 -24.81
CA VAL A 125 11.11 0.79 -23.51
C VAL A 125 10.69 -0.13 -22.34
N GLY A 126 9.54 -0.79 -22.46
CA GLY A 126 9.07 -1.77 -21.46
C GLY A 126 9.96 -3.00 -21.36
N ASP A 127 10.43 -3.55 -22.48
CA ASP A 127 11.28 -4.74 -22.49
C ASP A 127 12.71 -4.42 -22.06
N ILE A 128 13.22 -3.25 -22.45
CA ILE A 128 14.49 -2.73 -21.94
C ILE A 128 14.44 -2.59 -20.40
N ALA A 129 13.33 -2.08 -19.85
CA ALA A 129 13.17 -1.95 -18.40
C ALA A 129 13.16 -3.32 -17.68
N LYS A 130 12.59 -4.36 -18.29
CA LYS A 130 12.64 -5.72 -17.72
C LYS A 130 14.08 -6.25 -17.66
N ILE A 131 14.87 -6.02 -18.70
CA ILE A 131 16.28 -6.45 -18.76
C ILE A 131 17.09 -5.72 -17.69
N LEU A 132 16.97 -4.40 -17.60
CA LEU A 132 17.65 -3.59 -16.58
C LEU A 132 17.28 -4.02 -15.16
N GLY A 133 16.01 -4.40 -14.94
CA GLY A 133 15.55 -4.93 -13.66
C GLY A 133 16.20 -6.26 -13.28
N LYS A 134 16.49 -7.12 -14.25
CA LYS A 134 17.25 -8.36 -14.02
C LYS A 134 18.72 -8.07 -13.75
N GLN A 135 19.35 -7.26 -14.59
CA GLN A 135 20.77 -6.88 -14.44
C GLN A 135 21.04 -6.19 -13.09
N TRP A 136 20.12 -5.37 -12.59
CA TRP A 136 20.27 -4.75 -11.27
C TRP A 136 20.24 -5.75 -10.10
N LYS A 137 19.56 -6.89 -10.25
CA LYS A 137 19.57 -7.94 -9.23
C LYS A 137 20.87 -8.77 -9.28
N GLU A 138 21.49 -8.82 -10.45
CA GLU A 138 22.71 -9.62 -10.72
C GLU A 138 24.00 -8.79 -10.64
N ILE A 139 23.89 -7.46 -10.55
CA ILE A 139 25.05 -6.57 -10.44
C ILE A 139 25.83 -6.84 -9.15
N SER A 140 27.14 -6.61 -9.19
CA SER A 140 28.01 -6.74 -8.02
C SER A 140 27.59 -5.80 -6.88
N ASP A 141 27.76 -6.25 -5.64
CA ASP A 141 27.48 -5.42 -4.46
C ASP A 141 28.34 -4.15 -4.42
N SER A 142 29.55 -4.19 -4.98
CA SER A 142 30.44 -3.04 -5.09
C SER A 142 29.86 -1.95 -6.00
N ASP A 143 29.40 -2.32 -7.18
CA ASP A 143 28.77 -1.38 -8.11
C ASP A 143 27.43 -0.88 -7.56
N LYS A 144 26.65 -1.77 -6.95
CA LYS A 144 25.40 -1.42 -6.29
C LYS A 144 25.63 -0.39 -5.18
N ALA A 145 26.64 -0.59 -4.34
CA ALA A 145 27.01 0.34 -3.27
C ALA A 145 27.38 1.72 -3.80
N LYS A 146 28.03 1.82 -4.97
CA LYS A 146 28.32 3.10 -5.63
C LYS A 146 27.04 3.86 -5.97
N TYR A 147 26.04 3.19 -6.55
CA TYR A 147 24.75 3.81 -6.86
C TYR A 147 23.92 4.10 -5.61
N GLU A 148 24.01 3.26 -4.57
CA GLU A 148 23.35 3.50 -3.29
C GLU A 148 23.90 4.74 -2.58
N LYS A 149 25.23 4.93 -2.55
CA LYS A 149 25.85 6.15 -2.02
C LYS A 149 25.38 7.39 -2.78
N LYS A 150 25.38 7.36 -4.12
CA LYS A 150 24.86 8.47 -4.95
C LYS A 150 23.39 8.76 -4.65
N ALA A 151 22.57 7.72 -4.51
CA ALA A 151 21.15 7.86 -4.18
C ALA A 151 20.92 8.40 -2.76
N GLN A 152 21.78 8.08 -1.80
CA GLN A 152 21.75 8.65 -0.45
C GLN A 152 22.05 10.15 -0.49
N THR A 153 23.07 10.58 -1.23
CA THR A 153 23.39 12.01 -1.40
C THR A 153 22.23 12.77 -2.06
N GLU A 154 21.66 12.23 -3.13
CA GLU A 154 20.51 12.82 -3.82
C GLU A 154 19.27 12.89 -2.92
N ARG A 155 19.04 11.85 -2.11
CA ARG A 155 17.98 11.82 -1.11
C ARG A 155 18.19 12.88 -0.04
N ALA A 156 19.42 13.07 0.43
CA ALA A 156 19.75 14.11 1.39
C ALA A 156 19.53 15.51 0.80
N ARG A 157 19.91 15.75 -0.47
CA ARG A 157 19.60 17.02 -1.17
C ARG A 157 18.10 17.27 -1.22
N TYR A 158 17.32 16.30 -1.69
CA TYR A 158 15.87 16.42 -1.76
C TYR A 158 15.21 16.64 -0.39
N GLN A 159 15.74 16.03 0.67
CA GLN A 159 15.23 16.25 2.03
C GLN A 159 15.52 17.67 2.53
N LYS A 160 16.68 18.24 2.20
CA LYS A 160 17.00 19.64 2.49
C LYS A 160 16.09 20.59 1.71
N GLU A 161 15.95 20.40 0.39
CA GLU A 161 15.05 21.18 -0.47
C GLU A 161 13.57 21.08 -0.08
N LEU A 162 13.16 20.03 0.64
CA LEU A 162 11.80 19.86 1.13
C LEU A 162 11.58 20.50 2.52
N ALA A 163 12.67 20.67 3.28
CA ALA A 163 12.65 21.26 4.61
C ALA A 163 12.83 22.78 4.60
N GLU A 164 13.37 23.32 3.50
CA GLU A 164 13.42 24.74 3.15
C GLU A 164 12.10 25.17 2.47
#